data_AF-A0A2T2UGR2-F1
#
_entry.id   AF-A0A2T2UGR2-F1
#
_cell.length_a   1.000
_cell.length_b   1.000
_cell.length_c   1.000
_cell.angle_alpha   90.00
_cell.angle_beta   90.00
_cell.angle_gamma   90.00
#
_symmetry.space_group_name_H-M   'P 1'
#
loop_
_entity.id
_entity.type
_entity.pdbx_description
1 polymer ?
#
loop_
_entity_poly.entity_id
_entity_poly.type
_entity_poly.pdbx_seq_one_letter_code
_entity_poly.pdbx_strand_id
1 'polypeptide(L)'
;MKSLLASVLAWFRRRRTRQVTPERARRRAGRGAAYLDDADPGWHRRLDAGALSLDDGRSCVLGQLHGSFRAGLGRARLFNVGSAPRASLSPVAYGFHCVRTGDEEAERRDYAFLNRAWLKEVRRRQEEDARRRKQRRAQRQAAPPARDPRREHDVTRVS
;
A
#
# COMPACT_ATOMS: atom_id res chain seq x y z
N MET A 1 -38.25 4.37 -25.37
CA MET A 1 -37.45 3.66 -24.34
C MET A 1 -35.99 4.10 -24.17
N LYS A 2 -35.50 5.17 -24.83
CA LYS A 2 -34.11 5.66 -24.65
C LYS A 2 -33.93 6.66 -23.48
N SER A 3 -35.00 7.36 -23.08
CA SER A 3 -34.97 8.42 -22.06
C SER A 3 -34.78 7.90 -20.62
N LEU A 4 -35.45 6.81 -20.23
CA LEU A 4 -35.34 6.27 -18.86
C LEU A 4 -33.95 5.69 -18.56
N LEU A 5 -33.35 4.96 -19.51
CA LEU A 5 -31.98 4.43 -19.39
C LEU A 5 -30.94 5.55 -19.30
N ALA A 6 -31.11 6.63 -20.07
CA ALA A 6 -30.22 7.80 -20.00
C ALA A 6 -30.31 8.51 -18.64
N SER A 7 -31.53 8.70 -18.11
CA SER A 7 -31.76 9.31 -16.80
C SER A 7 -31.22 8.45 -15.64
N VAL A 8 -31.36 7.13 -15.74
CA VAL A 8 -30.80 6.18 -14.77
C VAL A 8 -29.26 6.21 -14.80
N LEU A 9 -28.65 6.19 -15.99
CA LEU A 9 -27.19 6.31 -16.13
C LEU A 9 -26.67 7.65 -15.61
N ALA A 10 -27.35 8.76 -15.89
CA ALA A 10 -26.99 10.08 -15.37
C ALA A 10 -27.08 10.13 -13.83
N TRP A 11 -28.13 9.54 -13.25
CA TRP A 11 -28.26 9.40 -11.80
C TRP A 11 -27.13 8.57 -11.18
N PHE A 12 -26.80 7.42 -11.79
CA PHE A 12 -25.68 6.58 -11.35
C PHE A 12 -24.34 7.31 -11.46
N ARG A 13 -24.09 8.05 -12.56
CA ARG A 13 -22.88 8.88 -12.73
C ARG A 13 -22.79 9.94 -11.63
N ARG A 14 -23.87 10.69 -11.40
CA ARG A 14 -23.94 11.72 -10.36
C ARG A 14 -23.74 11.16 -8.95
N ARG A 15 -24.24 9.94 -8.69
CA ARG A 15 -24.02 9.26 -7.40
C ARG A 15 -22.55 8.82 -7.24
N ARG A 16 -21.87 8.39 -8.31
CA ARG A 16 -20.46 8.00 -8.26
C ARG A 16 -19.52 9.20 -8.15
N THR A 17 -19.79 10.30 -8.84
CA THR A 17 -18.99 11.52 -8.71
C THR A 17 -19.06 12.10 -7.30
N ARG A 18 -20.23 12.03 -6.64
CA ARG A 18 -20.37 12.39 -5.21
C ARG A 18 -19.53 11.53 -4.24
N GLN A 19 -19.03 10.37 -4.69
CA GLN A 19 -18.18 9.51 -3.87
C GLN A 19 -16.70 9.91 -3.95
N VAL A 20 -16.31 10.77 -4.92
CA VAL A 20 -14.95 11.28 -5.07
C VAL A 20 -14.70 12.32 -3.97
N THR A 21 -14.09 11.87 -2.88
CA THR A 21 -13.79 12.70 -1.70
C THR A 21 -12.41 12.34 -1.15
N PRO A 22 -11.68 13.31 -0.56
CA PRO A 22 -10.41 13.05 0.09
C PRO A 22 -10.48 11.95 1.16
N GLU A 23 -11.54 11.93 1.96
CA GLU A 23 -11.76 10.98 3.07
C GLU A 23 -11.88 9.56 2.54
N ARG A 24 -12.63 9.39 1.44
CA ARG A 24 -12.80 8.08 0.82
C ARG A 24 -11.51 7.60 0.16
N ALA A 25 -10.76 8.49 -0.48
CA ALA A 25 -9.43 8.16 -1.02
C ALA A 25 -8.48 7.70 0.10
N ARG A 26 -8.44 8.41 1.24
CA ARG A 26 -7.65 8.01 2.42
C ARG A 26 -8.02 6.61 2.93
N ARG A 27 -9.31 6.33 3.09
CA ARG A 27 -9.77 5.00 3.53
C ARG A 27 -9.39 3.89 2.56
N ARG A 28 -9.47 4.15 1.25
CA ARG A 28 -9.12 3.16 0.22
C ARG A 28 -7.61 2.92 0.19
N ALA A 29 -6.80 3.98 0.18
CA ALA A 29 -5.34 3.87 0.25
C ALA A 29 -4.88 3.14 1.53
N GLY A 30 -5.46 3.46 2.69
CA GLY A 30 -5.16 2.76 3.94
C GLY A 30 -5.45 1.25 3.89
N ARG A 31 -6.57 0.86 3.25
CA ARG A 31 -6.88 -0.56 3.01
C ARG A 31 -5.89 -1.22 2.06
N GLY A 32 -5.52 -0.55 0.97
CA GLY A 32 -4.49 -1.02 0.04
C GLY A 32 -3.15 -1.22 0.71
N ALA A 33 -2.75 -0.26 1.55
CA ALA A 33 -1.49 -0.33 2.28
C ALA A 33 -1.50 -1.45 3.34
N ALA A 34 -2.59 -1.61 4.09
CA ALA A 34 -2.75 -2.74 5.02
C ALA A 34 -2.71 -4.10 4.30
N TYR A 35 -3.35 -4.18 3.13
CA TYR A 35 -3.27 -5.37 2.30
C TYR A 35 -1.83 -5.70 1.88
N LEU A 36 -1.04 -4.69 1.50
CA LEU A 36 0.37 -4.90 1.14
C LEU A 36 1.25 -5.23 2.35
N ASP A 37 0.91 -4.76 3.56
CA ASP A 37 1.64 -5.13 4.77
C ASP A 37 1.61 -6.65 5.00
N ASP A 38 0.49 -7.30 4.69
CA ASP A 38 0.33 -8.75 4.76
C ASP A 38 0.87 -9.47 3.52
N ALA A 39 0.54 -8.96 2.33
CA ALA A 39 0.84 -9.64 1.06
C ALA A 39 2.30 -9.53 0.62
N ASP A 40 2.98 -8.44 0.98
CA ASP A 40 4.36 -8.16 0.57
C ASP A 40 5.14 -7.37 1.65
N PRO A 41 5.53 -8.03 2.76
CA PRO A 41 6.16 -7.36 3.89
C PRO A 41 7.40 -6.55 3.50
N GLY A 42 7.44 -5.28 3.90
CA GLY A 42 8.53 -4.36 3.57
C GLY A 42 8.39 -3.65 2.22
N TRP A 43 7.26 -3.79 1.52
CA TRP A 43 6.95 -3.07 0.28
C TRP A 43 7.25 -1.57 0.32
N HIS A 44 6.95 -0.91 1.44
CA HIS A 44 7.14 0.53 1.63
C HIS A 44 8.60 0.97 1.47
N ARG A 45 9.58 0.08 1.65
CA ARG A 45 11.01 0.38 1.48
C ARG A 45 11.45 0.39 0.01
N ARG A 46 10.71 -0.29 -0.85
CA ARG A 46 11.00 -0.40 -2.29
C ARG A 46 10.31 0.66 -3.13
N LEU A 47 9.39 1.42 -2.53
CA LEU A 47 8.72 2.51 -3.22
C LEU A 47 9.51 3.81 -3.12
N ASP A 48 9.62 4.50 -4.24
CA ASP A 48 10.01 5.89 -4.32
C ASP A 48 8.78 6.78 -4.16
N ALA A 49 8.70 7.43 -3.01
CA ALA A 49 7.64 8.37 -2.66
C ALA A 49 7.66 9.65 -3.52
N GLY A 50 8.83 10.05 -4.05
CA GLY A 50 8.98 11.24 -4.89
C GLY A 50 8.44 11.03 -6.30
N ALA A 51 8.55 9.80 -6.82
CA ALA A 51 8.08 9.42 -8.14
C ALA A 51 6.65 8.82 -8.15
N LEU A 52 5.95 8.75 -7.01
CA LEU A 52 4.70 8.03 -6.90
C LEU A 52 3.53 8.74 -7.60
N SER A 53 2.98 8.12 -8.65
CA SER A 53 1.76 8.58 -9.32
C SER A 53 0.88 7.43 -9.77
N LEU A 54 -0.37 7.38 -9.31
CA LEU A 54 -1.31 6.28 -9.55
C LEU A 54 -2.01 6.30 -10.91
N ASP A 55 -2.00 7.44 -11.59
CA ASP A 55 -2.46 7.58 -12.97
C ASP A 55 -1.42 7.08 -13.99
N ASP A 56 -0.18 6.83 -13.57
CA ASP A 56 0.87 6.20 -14.37
C ASP A 56 1.06 4.72 -14.00
N GLY A 57 0.83 3.84 -14.98
CA GLY A 57 0.94 2.40 -14.81
C GLY A 57 2.32 1.87 -14.38
N ARG A 58 3.41 2.63 -14.55
CA ARG A 58 4.76 2.25 -14.07
C ARG A 58 5.13 2.95 -12.77
N SER A 59 4.71 4.20 -12.60
CA SER A 59 5.03 4.99 -11.42
C SER A 59 4.03 4.82 -10.27
N CYS A 60 2.94 4.07 -10.48
CA CYS A 60 2.00 3.68 -9.42
C CYS A 60 2.59 2.65 -8.46
N VAL A 61 1.93 2.42 -7.32
CA VAL A 61 2.37 1.46 -6.28
C VAL A 61 2.68 0.08 -6.86
N LEU A 62 1.74 -0.49 -7.62
CA LEU A 62 1.92 -1.82 -8.23
C LEU A 62 2.97 -1.81 -9.35
N GLY A 63 3.09 -0.67 -10.06
CA GLY A 63 4.08 -0.46 -11.11
C GLY A 63 5.50 -0.46 -10.57
N GLN A 64 5.76 0.31 -9.50
CA GLN A 64 7.08 0.37 -8.88
C GLN A 64 7.46 -0.97 -8.22
N LEU A 65 6.51 -1.68 -7.59
CA LEU A 65 6.78 -2.96 -6.94
C LEU A 65 7.01 -4.12 -7.91
N HIS A 66 6.35 -4.09 -9.08
CA HIS A 66 6.28 -5.27 -9.96
C HIS A 66 6.63 -4.98 -11.43
N GLY A 67 7.12 -3.78 -11.74
CA GLY A 67 7.51 -3.32 -13.07
C GLY A 67 6.36 -2.77 -13.93
N SER A 68 5.11 -3.12 -13.64
CA SER A 68 3.92 -2.54 -14.27
C SER A 68 2.66 -2.81 -13.45
N PHE A 69 1.64 -1.95 -13.60
CA PHE A 69 0.34 -2.13 -12.97
C PHE A 69 -0.30 -3.49 -13.29
N ARG A 70 -0.27 -3.91 -14.56
CA ARG A 70 -0.84 -5.21 -14.98
C ARG A 70 -0.09 -6.40 -14.34
N ALA A 71 1.24 -6.36 -14.32
CA ALA A 71 2.02 -7.40 -13.66
C ALA A 71 1.76 -7.42 -12.15
N GLY A 72 1.62 -6.25 -11.53
CA GLY A 72 1.32 -6.13 -10.11
C GLY A 72 -0.07 -6.61 -9.73
N LEU A 73 -1.10 -6.42 -10.58
CA LEU A 73 -2.42 -6.98 -10.34
C LEU A 73 -2.40 -8.52 -10.26
N GLY A 74 -1.62 -9.18 -11.12
CA GLY A 74 -1.46 -10.64 -11.10
C GLY A 74 -0.68 -11.12 -9.87
N ARG A 75 0.45 -10.47 -9.55
CA ARG A 75 1.31 -10.85 -8.41
C ARG A 75 0.69 -10.57 -7.05
N ALA A 76 -0.04 -9.47 -6.93
CA ALA A 76 -0.83 -9.13 -5.75
C ALA A 76 -2.17 -9.90 -5.70
N ARG A 77 -2.40 -10.91 -6.57
CA ARG A 77 -3.64 -11.70 -6.61
C ARG A 77 -4.93 -10.86 -6.66
N LEU A 78 -4.85 -9.62 -7.16
CA LEU A 78 -5.99 -8.71 -7.35
C LEU A 78 -6.76 -9.05 -8.64
N PHE A 79 -6.19 -9.94 -9.47
CA PHE A 79 -6.84 -10.52 -10.64
C PHE A 79 -6.54 -12.03 -10.69
N ASN A 80 -7.57 -12.87 -10.71
CA ASN A 80 -7.43 -14.31 -10.88
C ASN A 80 -8.14 -14.72 -12.18
N VAL A 81 -7.43 -15.39 -13.08
CA VAL A 81 -7.99 -15.92 -14.35
C VAL A 81 -8.49 -17.36 -14.17
N GLY A 82 -8.29 -17.96 -12.99
CA GLY A 82 -8.76 -19.31 -12.67
C GLY A 82 -10.15 -19.31 -12.02
N SER A 83 -10.97 -20.30 -12.39
CA SER A 83 -12.38 -20.50 -11.99
C SER A 83 -12.64 -20.77 -10.49
N ALA A 84 -11.67 -20.54 -9.61
CA ALA A 84 -11.84 -20.67 -8.16
C ALA A 84 -12.02 -19.28 -7.53
N PRO A 85 -13.17 -18.97 -6.89
CA PRO A 85 -13.48 -17.66 -6.34
C PRO A 85 -12.74 -17.42 -5.02
N ARG A 86 -11.42 -17.25 -5.09
CA ARG A 86 -10.69 -16.54 -4.03
C ARG A 86 -10.73 -15.07 -4.37
N ALA A 87 -11.84 -14.43 -3.95
CA ALA A 87 -12.14 -13.00 -3.95
C ALA A 87 -11.34 -12.15 -4.95
N SER A 88 -11.93 -11.84 -6.11
CA SER A 88 -11.41 -10.78 -6.99
C SER A 88 -11.42 -9.45 -6.22
N LEU A 89 -10.27 -9.08 -5.67
CA LEU A 89 -10.13 -7.86 -4.89
C LEU A 89 -10.18 -6.66 -5.85
N SER A 90 -11.16 -5.78 -5.65
CA SER A 90 -11.35 -4.60 -6.51
C SER A 90 -10.19 -3.60 -6.33
N PRO A 91 -9.37 -3.31 -7.37
CA PRO A 91 -8.29 -2.34 -7.26
C PRO A 91 -8.78 -0.95 -6.83
N VAL A 92 -10.01 -0.60 -7.20
CA VAL A 92 -10.67 0.63 -6.76
C VAL A 92 -10.93 0.62 -5.25
N ALA A 93 -11.45 -0.49 -4.70
CA ALA A 93 -11.77 -0.61 -3.27
C ALA A 93 -10.53 -0.53 -2.36
N TYR A 94 -9.38 -0.97 -2.88
CA TYR A 94 -8.07 -0.89 -2.23
C TYR A 94 -7.25 0.35 -2.64
N GLY A 95 -7.86 1.27 -3.41
CA GLY A 95 -7.24 2.56 -3.74
C GLY A 95 -6.08 2.47 -4.73
N PHE A 96 -5.88 1.34 -5.41
CA PHE A 96 -4.92 1.20 -6.50
C PHE A 96 -5.40 1.82 -7.82
N HIS A 97 -6.68 2.22 -7.89
CA HIS A 97 -7.26 2.84 -9.08
C HIS A 97 -8.38 3.83 -8.72
N CYS A 98 -8.64 4.78 -9.62
CA CYS A 98 -9.73 5.74 -9.46
C CYS A 98 -11.11 5.08 -9.58
N VAL A 99 -12.12 5.72 -9.02
CA VAL A 99 -13.53 5.35 -9.25
C VAL A 99 -13.91 5.73 -10.68
N ARG A 100 -14.29 4.75 -11.52
CA ARG A 100 -14.80 5.03 -12.87
C ARG A 100 -16.19 5.67 -12.80
N THR A 101 -16.23 6.98 -13.01
CA THR A 101 -17.45 7.79 -12.96
C THR A 101 -17.99 8.09 -14.36
N GLY A 102 -17.16 8.00 -15.40
CA GLY A 102 -17.50 8.46 -16.75
C GLY A 102 -17.43 9.99 -16.90
N ASP A 103 -16.82 10.66 -15.92
CA ASP A 103 -16.50 12.08 -15.88
C ASP A 103 -14.99 12.19 -15.62
N GLU A 104 -14.24 12.62 -16.64
CA GLU A 104 -12.78 12.71 -16.60
C GLU A 104 -12.28 13.67 -15.52
N GLU A 105 -13.02 14.73 -15.23
CA GLU A 105 -12.68 15.69 -14.18
C GLU A 105 -12.82 15.07 -12.79
N ALA A 106 -13.88 14.31 -12.57
CA ALA A 106 -14.07 13.57 -11.33
C ALA A 106 -13.02 12.46 -11.16
N GLU A 107 -12.66 11.76 -12.22
CA GLU A 107 -11.63 10.71 -12.21
C GLU A 107 -10.24 11.29 -11.91
N ARG A 108 -9.87 12.40 -12.56
CA ARG A 108 -8.62 13.12 -12.29
C ARG A 108 -8.54 13.62 -10.85
N ARG A 109 -9.64 14.16 -10.31
CA ARG A 109 -9.71 14.55 -8.89
C ARG A 109 -9.54 13.37 -7.95
N ASP A 110 -10.12 12.22 -8.26
CA ASP A 110 -9.96 11.02 -7.44
C ASP A 110 -8.51 10.53 -7.43
N TYR A 111 -7.83 10.54 -8.58
CA TYR A 111 -6.39 10.25 -8.64
C TYR A 111 -5.56 11.22 -7.81
N ALA A 112 -5.83 12.53 -7.90
CA ALA A 112 -5.13 13.52 -7.09
C ALA A 112 -5.30 13.26 -5.58
N PHE A 113 -6.50 12.87 -5.13
CA PHE A 113 -6.73 12.49 -3.74
C PHE A 113 -6.04 11.19 -3.35
N LEU A 114 -6.04 10.19 -4.23
CA LEU A 114 -5.37 8.93 -4.00
C LEU A 114 -3.84 9.07 -3.94
N ASN A 115 -3.24 9.86 -4.84
CA ASN A 115 -1.79 10.13 -4.82
C ASN A 115 -1.36 10.72 -3.48
N ARG A 116 -2.09 11.75 -3.00
CA ARG A 116 -1.83 12.35 -1.68
C ARG A 116 -2.02 11.36 -0.55
N ALA A 117 -3.03 10.50 -0.62
CA ALA A 117 -3.30 9.49 0.40
C ALA A 117 -2.22 8.40 0.45
N TRP A 118 -1.82 7.87 -0.70
CA TRP A 118 -0.77 6.86 -0.79
C TRP A 118 0.59 7.40 -0.38
N LEU A 119 0.93 8.62 -0.78
CA LEU A 119 2.16 9.28 -0.33
C LEU A 119 2.25 9.32 1.20
N LYS A 120 1.14 9.63 1.88
CA LYS A 120 1.07 9.62 3.35
C LYS A 120 1.26 8.22 3.92
N GLU A 121 0.62 7.19 3.35
CA GLU A 121 0.77 5.82 3.82
C GLU A 121 2.18 5.26 3.65
N VAL A 122 2.85 5.61 2.55
CA VAL A 122 4.25 5.23 2.29
C VAL A 122 5.18 5.92 3.28
N ARG A 123 5.10 7.24 3.39
CA ARG A 123 5.96 8.02 4.30
C ARG A 123 5.79 7.58 5.75
N ARG A 124 4.54 7.42 6.21
CA ARG A 124 4.24 6.94 7.57
C ARG A 124 4.97 5.62 7.89
N ARG A 125 4.90 4.64 6.98
CA ARG A 125 5.55 3.34 7.18
C ARG A 125 7.06 3.41 7.11
N GLN A 126 7.61 4.21 6.19
CA GLN A 126 9.06 4.43 6.10
C GLN A 126 9.59 5.07 7.39
N GLU A 127 8.89 6.05 7.95
CA GLU A 127 9.24 6.67 9.23
C GLU A 127 9.13 5.67 10.40
N GLU A 128 8.05 4.89 10.47
CA GLU A 128 7.87 3.86 11.50
C GLU A 128 8.97 2.80 11.43
N ASP A 129 9.35 2.35 10.24
CA ASP A 129 10.43 1.39 10.04
C ASP A 129 11.78 1.97 10.46
N ALA A 130 12.08 3.21 10.08
CA ALA A 130 13.30 3.91 10.49
C ALA A 130 13.39 4.04 12.03
N ARG A 131 12.29 4.40 12.70
CA ARG A 131 12.21 4.45 14.16
C ARG A 131 12.47 3.09 14.79
N ARG A 132 11.82 2.02 14.30
CA ARG A 132 12.01 0.65 14.79
C ARG A 132 13.45 0.16 14.62
N ARG A 133 14.09 0.47 13.49
CA ARG A 133 15.51 0.14 13.25
C ARG A 133 16.43 0.84 14.24
N LYS A 134 16.21 2.14 14.49
CA LYS A 134 16.99 2.92 15.45
C LYS A 134 16.87 2.33 16.86
N GLN A 135 15.65 1.99 17.29
CA GLN A 135 15.39 1.35 18.58
C GLN A 135 16.10 -0.01 18.71
N ARG A 136 16.00 -0.88 17.69
CA ARG A 136 16.67 -2.18 17.68
C ARG A 136 18.20 -2.05 17.76
N ARG A 137 18.79 -1.05 17.09
CA ARG A 137 20.23 -0.79 17.16
C ARG A 137 20.66 -0.35 18.56
N ALA A 138 19.91 0.57 19.17
CA ALA A 138 20.20 1.04 20.54
C ALA A 138 20.10 -0.11 21.56
N GLN A 139 19.07 -0.96 21.45
CA GLN A 139 18.91 -2.15 22.30
C GLN A 139 20.09 -3.11 22.18
N ARG A 140 20.58 -3.36 20.96
CA ARG A 140 21.76 -4.21 20.73
C ARG A 140 23.04 -3.64 21.33
N GLN A 141 23.19 -2.31 21.35
CA GLN A 141 24.36 -1.62 21.90
C GLN A 141 24.31 -1.52 23.43
N ALA A 142 23.11 -1.48 24.02
CA ALA A 142 22.90 -1.47 25.46
C ALA A 142 22.91 -2.87 26.09
N ALA A 143 22.82 -3.93 25.28
CA ALA A 143 22.92 -5.30 25.77
C ALA A 143 24.35 -5.54 26.31
N PRO A 144 24.50 -5.95 27.58
CA PRO A 144 25.81 -6.29 28.12
C PRO A 144 26.45 -7.38 27.26
N PRO A 145 27.78 -7.37 27.05
CA PRO A 145 28.45 -8.44 26.32
C PRO A 145 28.06 -9.77 26.94
N ALA A 146 27.67 -10.73 26.10
CA ALA A 146 27.37 -12.08 26.55
C ALA A 146 28.53 -12.56 27.43
N ARG A 147 28.25 -12.97 28.67
CA ARG A 147 29.27 -13.54 29.55
C ARG A 147 29.93 -14.68 28.80
N ASP A 148 31.23 -14.57 28.57
CA ASP A 148 32.02 -15.63 27.97
C ASP A 148 32.10 -16.78 28.99
N PRO A 149 31.45 -17.93 28.75
CA PRO A 149 31.45 -19.04 29.70
C PRO A 149 32.86 -19.65 29.88
N ARG A 150 33.85 -19.27 29.04
CA ARG A 150 35.23 -19.77 29.15
C ARG A 150 36.07 -19.04 30.21
N ARG A 151 35.59 -17.94 30.80
CA ARG A 151 36.34 -17.19 31.83
C ARG A 151 36.07 -17.64 33.27
N GLU A 152 35.12 -18.55 33.52
CA GLU A 152 34.76 -18.98 34.89
C GLU A 152 35.51 -20.24 35.37
N HIS A 153 36.30 -20.91 34.53
CA HIS A 153 37.00 -22.15 34.90
C HIS A 153 38.48 -22.01 35.30
N ASP A 154 39.04 -20.79 35.33
CA ASP A 154 40.49 -20.60 35.56
C ASP A 154 40.86 -20.11 36.98
N VAL A 155 39.90 -20.05 37.91
CA VAL A 155 40.12 -19.47 39.26
C VAL A 155 40.19 -20.52 40.38
N THR A 156 40.15 -21.82 40.08
CA THR A 156 40.09 -22.88 41.11
C THR A 156 41.28 -23.85 41.16
N ARG A 157 42.44 -23.49 40.60
CA ARG A 157 43.63 -24.37 40.62
C ARG A 157 44.88 -23.75 41.22
N VAL A 158 44.76 -23.21 42.43
CA VAL A 158 45.91 -23.00 43.33
C VAL A 158 45.47 -23.33 44.76
N SER A 159 45.70 -24.57 45.19
CA SER A 159 45.90 -25.00 46.58
C SER A 159 46.45 -26.42 46.56
#